data_AF-A0A7Y2F859-F1
#
_entry.id   AF-A0A7Y2F859-F1
#
_cell.length_a   1.000
_cell.length_b   1.000
_cell.length_c   1.000
_cell.angle_alpha   90.00
_cell.angle_beta   90.00
_cell.angle_gamma   90.00
#
_symmetry.space_group_name_H-M   'P 1'
#
loop_
_entity.id
_entity.type
_entity.pdbx_description
1 polymer ?
#
loop_
_entity_poly.entity_id
_entity_poly.type
_entity_poly.pdbx_seq_one_letter_code
_entity_poly.pdbx_strand_id
1 'polypeptide(L)'
;MKIIGADFLRTSLESDGYFIKLIINDTAAHFFPRTTEHRDATEPGLCYQDDSLGDALAATIKRRQIDIRFHRAFSDEHVRMMVQRLLRHPDVAGLADFSVSYQGRTLIS
;
A
#
# COMPACT_ATOMS: atom_id res chain seq x y z
N MET A 1 -2.19 12.24 -2.73
CA MET A 1 -3.12 11.35 -1.99
C MET A 1 -2.85 11.58 -0.50
N LYS A 2 -3.83 11.37 0.38
CA LYS A 2 -3.62 11.47 1.84
C LYS A 2 -2.77 10.29 2.33
N ILE A 3 -1.77 10.54 3.15
CA ILE A 3 -0.95 9.50 3.78
C ILE A 3 -1.32 9.39 5.26
N ILE A 4 -1.60 8.17 5.71
CA ILE A 4 -1.97 7.84 7.08
C ILE A 4 -0.96 6.82 7.60
N GLY A 5 -0.41 7.06 8.79
CA GLY A 5 0.64 6.20 9.35
C GLY A 5 2.05 6.46 8.80
N ALA A 6 2.31 7.65 8.26
CA ALA A 6 3.65 8.03 7.75
C ALA A 6 4.75 7.88 8.83
N ASP A 7 4.47 8.26 10.08
CA ASP A 7 5.41 8.15 11.19
C ASP A 7 5.72 6.69 11.54
N PHE A 8 4.69 5.85 11.51
CA PHE A 8 4.84 4.40 11.69
C PHE A 8 5.66 3.78 10.56
N LEU A 9 5.41 4.18 9.30
CA LEU A 9 6.18 3.74 8.15
C LEU A 9 7.67 4.10 8.32
N ARG A 10 7.97 5.37 8.61
CA ARG A 10 9.35 5.86 8.73
C ARG A 10 10.13 5.10 9.80
N THR A 11 9.56 4.95 10.99
CA THR A 11 10.20 4.22 12.10
C THR A 11 10.32 2.72 11.81
N SER A 12 9.33 2.12 11.15
CA SER A 12 9.38 0.69 10.80
C SER A 12 10.46 0.38 9.78
N LEU A 13 10.71 1.27 8.82
CA LEU A 13 11.73 1.06 7.78
C LEU A 13 13.17 1.05 8.33
N GLU A 14 13.40 1.60 9.52
CA GLU A 14 14.69 1.56 10.22
C GLU A 14 14.98 0.20 10.86
N SER A 15 13.96 -0.66 11.00
CA SER A 15 14.08 -1.97 11.63
C SER A 15 14.42 -3.06 10.61
N ASP A 16 15.41 -3.89 10.94
CA ASP A 16 15.70 -5.09 10.17
C ASP A 16 14.50 -6.04 10.15
N GLY A 17 14.14 -6.51 8.95
CA GLY A 17 13.06 -7.48 8.78
C GLY A 17 11.65 -6.92 8.95
N TYR A 18 11.45 -5.60 8.78
CA TYR A 18 10.13 -4.98 8.85
C TYR A 18 9.07 -5.70 8.01
N PHE A 19 7.85 -5.70 8.53
CA PHE A 19 6.66 -6.15 7.82
C PHE A 19 5.53 -5.17 8.07
N ILE A 20 5.18 -4.41 7.04
CA ILE A 20 4.17 -3.36 7.09
C ILE A 20 2.98 -3.81 6.23
N LYS A 21 1.77 -3.56 6.71
CA LYS A 21 0.55 -3.71 5.90
C LYS A 21 0.11 -2.32 5.41
N LEU A 22 -0.56 -2.30 4.26
CA LEU A 22 -1.04 -1.10 3.60
C LEU A 22 -2.43 -1.36 3.03
N ILE A 23 -3.35 -0.39 3.14
CA ILE A 23 -4.49 -0.27 2.23
C ILE A 23 -4.39 1.03 1.42
N ILE A 24 -4.76 0.99 0.15
CA ILE A 24 -4.60 2.13 -0.77
C ILE A 24 -5.72 2.23 -1.79
N ASN A 25 -6.17 3.45 -2.06
CA ASN A 25 -7.01 3.79 -3.20
C ASN A 25 -6.56 5.12 -3.83
N ASP A 26 -7.34 5.67 -4.76
CA ASP A 26 -6.99 6.90 -5.48
C ASP A 26 -6.80 8.14 -4.60
N THR A 27 -7.38 8.11 -3.41
CA THR A 27 -7.48 9.26 -2.52
C THR A 27 -6.53 9.16 -1.33
N ALA A 28 -6.30 7.95 -0.80
CA ALA A 28 -5.55 7.76 0.43
C ALA A 28 -4.75 6.44 0.47
N ALA A 29 -3.73 6.43 1.32
CA ALA A 29 -2.92 5.27 1.68
C ALA A 29 -2.77 5.20 3.21
N HIS A 30 -3.02 4.04 3.81
CA HIS A 30 -2.90 3.83 5.26
C HIS A 30 -1.91 2.70 5.55
N PHE A 31 -0.80 3.04 6.20
CA PHE A 31 0.25 2.13 6.64
C PHE A 31 0.06 1.74 8.10
N PHE A 32 0.13 0.44 8.41
CA PHE A 32 -0.16 -0.07 9.74
C PHE A 32 0.61 -1.38 10.04
N PRO A 33 0.78 -1.75 11.32
CA PRO A 33 1.55 -2.91 11.70
C PRO A 33 0.93 -4.23 11.25
N ARG A 34 1.77 -5.26 11.17
CA ARG A 34 1.38 -6.64 10.83
C ARG A 34 0.18 -7.16 11.65
N THR A 35 0.06 -6.72 12.89
CA THR A 35 -0.96 -7.17 13.85
C THR A 35 -2.38 -6.70 13.52
N THR A 36 -2.53 -5.67 12.68
CA THR A 36 -3.84 -5.17 12.26
C THR A 36 -4.26 -5.85 10.97
N GLU A 37 -5.50 -6.33 10.88
CA GLU A 37 -6.01 -6.87 9.62
C GLU A 37 -6.44 -5.76 8.65
N HIS A 38 -6.32 -5.99 7.35
CA HIS A 38 -6.60 -4.96 6.33
C HIS A 38 -8.03 -4.40 6.43
N ARG A 39 -9.01 -5.24 6.82
CA ARG A 39 -10.41 -4.83 7.00
C ARG A 39 -10.60 -3.87 8.19
N ASP A 40 -9.74 -3.97 9.20
CA ASP A 40 -9.83 -3.20 10.44
C ASP A 40 -9.13 -1.82 10.30
N ALA A 41 -8.31 -1.64 9.27
CA ALA A 41 -7.60 -0.39 8.99
C ALA A 41 -8.43 0.64 8.18
N THR A 42 -9.75 0.48 8.17
CA THR A 42 -10.68 1.31 7.39
C THR A 42 -10.65 2.77 7.88
N GLU A 43 -10.65 3.69 6.93
CA GLU A 43 -10.70 5.14 7.14
C GLU A 43 -11.85 5.73 6.31
N PRO A 44 -12.38 6.92 6.64
CA PRO A 44 -13.38 7.57 5.80
C PRO A 44 -12.90 7.73 4.35
N GLY A 45 -13.58 7.06 3.41
CA GLY A 45 -13.23 7.03 1.98
C GLY A 45 -12.06 6.09 1.63
N LEU A 46 -11.72 5.15 2.50
CA LEU A 46 -10.70 4.13 2.27
C LEU A 46 -11.09 2.85 3.03
N CYS A 47 -11.77 1.93 2.33
CA CYS A 47 -12.32 0.73 2.89
C CYS A 47 -11.90 -0.50 2.09
N TYR A 48 -11.09 -1.35 2.72
CA TYR A 48 -10.82 -2.69 2.21
C TYR A 48 -11.90 -3.65 2.68
N GLN A 49 -12.47 -4.41 1.74
CA GLN A 49 -13.34 -5.55 2.03
C GLN A 49 -12.89 -6.74 1.20
N ASP A 50 -13.08 -7.93 1.75
CA ASP A 50 -12.76 -9.17 1.05
C ASP A 50 -13.59 -9.33 -0.24
N ASP A 51 -13.19 -10.29 -1.06
CA ASP A 51 -13.84 -10.61 -2.34
C ASP A 51 -13.94 -9.42 -3.29
N SER A 52 -13.04 -8.44 -3.13
CA SER A 52 -13.00 -7.19 -3.91
C SER A 52 -14.30 -6.38 -3.84
N LEU A 53 -14.90 -6.31 -2.64
CA LEU A 53 -16.13 -5.54 -2.39
C LEU A 53 -15.86 -4.10 -1.93
N GLY A 54 -14.63 -3.81 -1.49
CA GLY A 54 -14.22 -2.50 -1.03
C GLY A 54 -13.76 -1.58 -2.15
N ASP A 55 -13.36 -0.37 -1.77
CA ASP A 55 -12.80 0.65 -2.67
C ASP A 55 -11.27 0.79 -2.50
N ALA A 56 -10.63 -0.12 -1.77
CA ALA A 56 -9.19 -0.11 -1.49
C ALA A 56 -8.50 -1.44 -1.80
N LEU A 57 -7.27 -1.36 -2.27
CA LEU A 57 -6.35 -2.48 -2.43
C LEU A 57 -5.65 -2.79 -1.11
N ALA A 58 -5.51 -4.07 -0.78
CA ALA A 58 -4.63 -4.52 0.29
C ALA A 58 -3.22 -4.81 -0.24
N ALA A 59 -2.21 -4.42 0.53
CA ALA A 59 -0.81 -4.67 0.21
C ALA A 59 0.02 -4.99 1.46
N THR A 60 1.22 -5.55 1.23
CA THR A 60 2.24 -5.76 2.25
C THR A 60 3.58 -5.20 1.78
N ILE A 61 4.40 -4.72 2.71
CA ILE A 61 5.71 -4.15 2.42
C ILE A 61 6.76 -4.88 3.25
N LYS A 62 7.76 -5.44 2.56
CA LYS A 62 8.92 -6.12 3.15
C LYS A 62 10.04 -6.14 2.13
N ARG A 63 11.30 -6.16 2.57
CA ARG A 63 12.47 -6.37 1.70
C ARG A 63 12.50 -5.48 0.45
N ARG A 64 12.18 -4.19 0.60
CA ARG A 64 12.14 -3.20 -0.52
C ARG A 64 11.14 -3.55 -1.63
N GLN A 65 10.07 -4.24 -1.28
CA GLN A 65 9.02 -4.66 -2.18
C GLN A 65 7.64 -4.36 -1.58
N ILE A 66 6.75 -3.80 -2.40
CA ILE A 66 5.32 -3.63 -2.10
C ILE A 66 4.56 -4.69 -2.90
N ASP A 67 3.94 -5.64 -2.21
CA ASP A 67 3.13 -6.70 -2.82
C ASP A 67 1.65 -6.38 -2.68
N ILE A 68 1.01 -6.03 -3.80
CA ILE A 68 -0.40 -5.64 -3.87
C ILE A 68 -1.25 -6.85 -4.24
N ARG A 69 -2.30 -7.11 -3.44
CA ARG A 69 -3.26 -8.18 -3.69
C ARG A 69 -4.18 -7.80 -4.86
N PHE A 70 -4.56 -8.82 -5.63
CA PHE A 70 -5.52 -8.68 -6.72
C PHE A 70 -6.85 -8.07 -6.25
N HIS A 71 -7.42 -7.20 -7.08
CA HIS A 71 -8.77 -6.69 -6.91
C HIS A 71 -9.46 -6.51 -8.26
N ARG A 72 -10.68 -7.03 -8.41
CA ARG A 72 -11.40 -7.07 -9.70
C ARG A 72 -11.67 -5.69 -10.32
N ALA A 73 -11.78 -4.67 -9.49
CA ALA A 73 -12.09 -3.30 -9.92
C ALA A 73 -10.85 -2.49 -10.35
N PHE A 74 -9.63 -2.97 -10.09
CA PHE A 74 -8.40 -2.21 -10.37
C PHE A 74 -7.59 -2.87 -11.48
N SER A 75 -7.52 -2.20 -12.63
CA SER A 75 -6.66 -2.62 -13.75
C SER A 75 -5.18 -2.38 -13.43
N ASP A 76 -4.27 -3.08 -14.12
CA ASP A 76 -2.83 -2.88 -13.95
C ASP A 76 -2.41 -1.41 -14.14
N GLU A 77 -3.02 -0.72 -15.11
CA GLU A 77 -2.72 0.68 -15.38
C GLU A 77 -3.20 1.60 -14.28
N HIS A 78 -4.39 1.32 -13.73
CA HIS A 78 -4.91 2.06 -12.58
C HIS A 78 -4.01 1.87 -11.35
N VAL A 79 -3.62 0.63 -11.05
CA VAL A 79 -2.67 0.35 -9.97
C VAL A 79 -1.34 1.06 -10.20
N ARG A 80 -0.79 1.02 -11.43
CA ARG A 80 0.47 1.71 -11.76
C ARG A 80 0.40 3.20 -11.48
N MET A 81 -0.62 3.89 -11.99
CA MET A 81 -0.78 5.33 -11.77
C MET A 81 -0.92 5.67 -10.28
N MET A 82 -1.73 4.89 -9.56
CA MET A 82 -1.96 5.08 -8.12
C MET A 82 -0.67 4.91 -7.32
N VAL A 83 0.09 3.85 -7.59
CA VAL A 83 1.36 3.58 -6.90
C VAL A 83 2.44 4.59 -7.28
N GLN A 84 2.52 5.04 -8.53
CA GLN A 84 3.44 6.11 -8.89
C GLN A 84 3.16 7.41 -8.12
N ARG A 85 1.88 7.74 -7.90
CA ARG A 85 1.48 8.87 -7.05
C ARG A 85 1.87 8.66 -5.59
N LEU A 86 1.77 7.43 -5.08
CA LEU A 86 2.24 7.07 -3.75
C LEU A 86 3.75 7.28 -3.62
N LEU A 87 4.55 6.64 -4.49
CA LEU A 87 6.01 6.62 -4.39
C LEU A 87 6.65 8.01 -4.56
N ARG A 88 5.95 8.96 -5.21
CA ARG A 88 6.38 10.35 -5.33
C ARG A 88 5.97 11.22 -4.14
N HIS A 89 5.21 10.70 -3.18
CA HIS A 89 4.72 11.50 -2.06
C HIS A 89 5.84 11.70 -1.01
N PRO A 90 6.08 12.93 -0.52
CA PRO A 90 7.18 13.22 0.39
C PRO A 90 7.12 12.42 1.69
N ASP A 91 5.92 12.24 2.25
CA ASP A 91 5.72 11.49 3.51
C ASP A 91 6.11 10.00 3.42
N VAL A 92 6.29 9.46 2.22
CA VAL A 92 6.71 8.07 1.99
C VAL A 92 7.99 7.99 1.17
N ALA A 93 8.82 9.04 1.17
CA ALA A 93 10.05 9.11 0.39
C ALA A 93 11.00 7.90 0.59
N GLY A 94 10.98 7.26 1.77
CA GLY A 94 11.72 6.02 2.03
C GLY A 94 11.31 4.82 1.16
N LEU A 95 10.17 4.90 0.48
CA LEU A 95 9.68 3.88 -0.45
C LEU A 95 10.07 4.16 -1.92
N ALA A 96 10.67 5.30 -2.25
CA ALA A 96 10.83 5.76 -3.64
C ALA A 96 11.49 4.73 -4.58
N ASP A 97 12.41 3.94 -4.05
CA ASP A 97 13.19 2.92 -4.78
C ASP A 97 12.67 1.49 -4.53
N PHE A 98 11.40 1.33 -4.14
CA PHE A 98 10.81 0.02 -3.90
C PHE A 98 10.21 -0.54 -5.18
N SER A 99 10.42 -1.83 -5.39
CA SER A 99 9.71 -2.57 -6.42
C SER A 99 8.26 -2.78 -6.00
N VAL A 100 7.35 -2.82 -6.98
CA VAL A 100 5.93 -3.05 -6.71
C VAL A 100 5.41 -4.18 -7.57
N SER A 101 4.79 -5.17 -6.92
CA SER A 101 4.15 -6.30 -7.58
C SER A 101 2.62 -6.21 -7.48
N TYR A 102 1.93 -6.63 -8.53
CA TYR A 102 0.48 -6.79 -8.59
C TYR A 102 0.15 -8.03 -9.40
N GLN A 103 -0.74 -8.89 -8.90
CA GLN A 103 -1.09 -10.16 -9.56
C GLN A 103 0.14 -11.04 -9.88
N GLY A 104 1.13 -11.05 -8.99
CA GLY A 104 2.38 -11.81 -9.17
C GLY A 104 3.32 -11.26 -10.24
N ARG A 105 3.05 -10.08 -10.79
CA ARG A 105 3.87 -9.41 -11.83
C ARG A 105 4.44 -8.11 -11.27
N THR A 106 5.69 -7.80 -11.58
CA THR A 106 6.30 -6.52 -11.23
C THR A 106 5.70 -5.41 -12.11
N LEU A 107 5.08 -4.41 -11.50
CA LEU A 107 4.54 -3.23 -12.18
C LEU A 107 5.50 -2.04 -12.21
N ILE A 108 6.35 -1.93 -11.17
CA ILE A 108 7.35 -0.88 -10.98
C ILE A 108 8.63 -1.54 -10.46
N SER A 109 9.77 -1.15 -11.02
CA SER A 109 11.13 -1.62 -10.69
C SER A 109 12.05 -0.46 -10.42
#